data_AF-A0A2J7ZFI5-F1
#
_entry.id   AF-A0A2J7ZFI5-F1
#
_cell.length_a   1.000
_cell.length_b   1.000
_cell.length_c   1.000
_cell.angle_alpha   90.00
_cell.angle_beta   90.00
_cell.angle_gamma   90.00
#
_symmetry.space_group_name_H-M   'P 1'
#
loop_
_entity.id
_entity.type
_entity.pdbx_description
1 polymer ?
#
loop_
_entity_poly.entity_id
_entity_poly.type
_entity_poly.pdbx_seq_one_letter_code
_entity_poly.pdbx_strand_id
1 'polypeptide(L)'
;MVQRFGPNMTEGGAVISLTYNASNRIIPGYGGGMSSAKAAMESDTRVLAFEAGRKYKVRVNTISAGPLGSRAARAIGFIDDMI
;
A
#
# COMPACT_ATOMS: atom_id res chain seq x y z
N MET A 1 -8.07 2.61 -9.97
CA MET A 1 -8.51 3.69 -9.07
C MET A 1 -8.04 5.07 -9.53
N VAL A 2 -6.72 5.31 -9.62
CA VAL A 2 -6.15 6.62 -9.97
C VAL A 2 -6.61 7.12 -11.35
N GLN A 3 -6.64 6.28 -12.38
CA GLN A 3 -7.14 6.66 -13.70
C GLN A 3 -8.60 7.14 -13.69
N ARG A 4 -9.45 6.57 -12.82
CA ARG A 4 -10.89 6.85 -12.76
C ARG A 4 -11.20 8.10 -11.94
N PHE A 5 -10.51 8.27 -10.81
CA PHE A 5 -10.77 9.38 -9.89
C PHE A 5 -9.86 10.58 -10.13
N GLY A 6 -8.69 10.40 -10.72
CA GLY A 6 -7.71 11.47 -11.01
C GLY A 6 -8.29 12.72 -11.67
N PRO A 7 -9.17 12.61 -12.70
CA PRO A 7 -9.82 13.78 -13.31
C PRO A 7 -10.70 14.60 -12.36
N ASN A 8 -11.18 13.99 -11.27
CA ASN A 8 -12.07 14.63 -10.28
C ASN A 8 -11.30 15.08 -9.02
N MET A 9 -9.99 14.86 -8.94
CA MET A 9 -9.18 15.26 -7.80
C MET A 9 -8.73 16.71 -7.96
N THR A 10 -8.65 17.43 -6.85
CA THR A 10 -8.05 18.77 -6.81
C THR A 10 -6.55 18.68 -7.06
N GLU A 11 -5.97 19.76 -7.59
CA GLU A 11 -4.52 19.92 -7.66
C GLU A 11 -3.90 19.74 -6.26
N GLY A 12 -2.81 18.98 -6.17
CA GLY A 12 -2.17 18.61 -4.91
C GLY A 12 -2.86 17.48 -4.14
N GLY A 13 -3.98 16.94 -4.65
CA GLY A 13 -4.69 15.80 -4.06
C GLY A 13 -3.81 14.56 -3.90
N ALA A 14 -4.21 13.64 -3.02
CA ALA A 14 -3.40 12.48 -2.67
C ALA A 14 -4.16 11.15 -2.78
N VAL A 15 -3.46 10.14 -3.29
CA VAL A 15 -3.86 8.73 -3.21
C VAL A 15 -2.90 8.02 -2.28
N ILE A 16 -3.43 7.30 -1.30
CA ILE A 16 -2.65 6.58 -0.29
C ILE A 16 -3.08 5.11 -0.28
N SER A 17 -2.11 4.21 -0.31
CA SER A 17 -2.31 2.79 -0.05
C SER A 17 -1.65 2.37 1.26
N LEU A 18 -2.18 1.31 1.88
CA LEU A 18 -1.57 0.71 3.07
C LEU A 18 -0.81 -0.56 2.68
N THR A 19 0.49 -0.54 2.94
CA THR A 19 1.39 -1.69 2.81
C THR A 19 1.77 -2.21 4.19
N TYR A 20 2.57 -3.28 4.20
CA TYR A 20 3.20 -3.81 5.38
C TYR A 20 4.65 -4.18 5.03
N ASN A 21 5.56 -3.97 5.98
CA ASN A 21 7.01 -4.08 5.80
C ASN A 21 7.53 -5.48 5.40
N ALA A 22 6.64 -6.46 5.19
CA ALA A 22 6.97 -7.78 4.67
C ALA A 22 7.56 -7.77 3.25
N SER A 23 7.47 -6.65 2.55
CA SER A 23 8.15 -6.40 1.26
C SER A 23 9.66 -6.18 1.41
N ASN A 24 10.10 -5.62 2.53
CA ASN A 24 11.50 -5.24 2.77
C ASN A 24 12.18 -6.08 3.86
N ARG A 25 11.42 -6.91 4.59
CA ARG A 25 11.90 -7.79 5.66
C ARG A 25 11.10 -9.09 5.70
N ILE A 26 11.71 -10.14 6.22
CA ILE A 26 11.01 -11.41 6.46
C ILE A 26 10.11 -11.26 7.69
N ILE A 27 8.84 -11.60 7.53
CA ILE A 27 7.87 -11.66 8.61
C ILE A 27 7.37 -13.11 8.67
N PRO A 28 7.73 -13.87 9.73
CA PRO A 28 7.25 -15.23 9.91
C PRO A 28 5.72 -15.28 9.84
N GLY A 29 5.17 -16.29 9.15
CA GLY A 29 3.72 -16.45 8.99
C GLY A 29 3.06 -15.50 7.97
N TYR A 30 3.71 -14.42 7.54
CA TYR A 30 3.11 -13.44 6.61
C TYR A 30 3.01 -13.93 5.16
N GLY A 31 3.41 -15.18 4.85
CA GLY A 31 3.16 -15.88 3.59
C GLY A 31 3.86 -15.28 2.35
N GLY A 32 4.50 -16.11 1.54
CA GLY A 32 5.25 -15.65 0.34
C GLY A 32 4.39 -14.94 -0.72
N GLY A 33 3.10 -15.27 -0.82
CA GLY A 33 2.18 -14.62 -1.75
C GLY A 33 1.77 -13.20 -1.33
N MET A 34 1.66 -12.94 -0.02
CA MET A 34 1.27 -11.62 0.47
C MET A 34 2.43 -10.63 0.43
N SER A 35 3.64 -11.07 0.81
CA SER A 35 4.84 -10.22 0.73
C SER A 35 5.15 -9.76 -0.70
N SER A 36 5.06 -10.68 -1.67
CA SER A 36 5.24 -10.37 -3.10
C SER A 36 4.19 -9.39 -3.61
N ALA A 37 2.92 -9.56 -3.24
CA ALA A 37 1.86 -8.61 -3.58
C ALA A 37 2.11 -7.21 -2.98
N LYS A 38 2.63 -7.11 -1.75
CA LYS A 38 3.01 -5.83 -1.14
C LYS A 38 4.20 -5.18 -1.83
N ALA A 39 5.22 -5.96 -2.21
CA ALA A 39 6.35 -5.47 -2.99
C ALA A 39 5.92 -4.91 -4.35
N ALA A 40 5.00 -5.61 -5.05
CA ALA A 40 4.42 -5.12 -6.30
C ALA A 40 3.68 -3.78 -6.09
N MET A 41 2.85 -3.67 -5.04
CA MET A 41 2.15 -2.42 -4.70
C MET A 41 3.12 -1.25 -4.42
N GLU A 42 4.22 -1.49 -3.73
CA GLU A 42 5.25 -0.46 -3.46
C GLU A 42 6.01 -0.04 -4.72
N SER A 43 6.20 -0.96 -5.67
CA SER A 43 6.75 -0.65 -6.99
C SER A 43 5.77 0.17 -7.82
N ASP A 44 4.53 -0.29 -7.95
CA ASP A 44 3.46 0.35 -8.72
C ASP A 44 3.15 1.75 -8.19
N THR A 45 3.27 1.98 -6.88
CA THR A 45 3.11 3.31 -6.26
C THR A 45 4.06 4.33 -6.89
N ARG A 46 5.30 3.97 -7.18
CA ARG A 46 6.30 4.88 -7.79
C ARG A 46 5.93 5.21 -9.23
N VAL A 47 5.52 4.20 -10.00
CA VAL A 47 5.07 4.37 -11.39
C VAL A 47 3.83 5.25 -11.43
N LEU A 48 2.84 4.97 -10.57
CA LEU A 48 1.62 5.77 -10.47
C LEU A 48 1.89 7.20 -10.01
N ALA A 49 2.81 7.42 -9.07
CA ALA A 49 3.20 8.76 -8.65
C ALA A 49 3.75 9.59 -9.81
N PHE A 50 4.59 8.97 -10.67
CA PHE A 50 5.13 9.62 -11.85
C PHE A 50 4.02 9.95 -12.88
N GLU A 51 3.26 8.95 -13.31
CA GLU A 51 2.24 9.10 -14.35
C GLU A 51 1.10 10.02 -13.91
N ALA A 52 0.53 9.78 -12.73
CA ALA A 52 -0.61 10.55 -12.22
C ALA A 52 -0.21 11.95 -11.75
N GLY A 53 1.00 12.13 -11.22
CA GLY A 53 1.52 13.44 -10.86
C GLY A 53 1.66 14.34 -12.09
N ARG A 54 2.16 13.80 -13.20
CA ARG A 54 2.28 14.55 -14.47
C ARG A 54 0.92 14.85 -15.09
N LYS A 55 0.00 13.88 -15.06
CA LYS A 55 -1.29 13.98 -15.76
C LYS A 55 -2.34 14.77 -14.98
N TYR A 56 -2.42 14.58 -13.66
CA TYR A 56 -3.50 15.11 -12.83
C TYR A 56 -3.02 16.00 -11.69
N LYS A 57 -1.71 16.24 -11.54
CA LYS A 57 -1.13 17.01 -10.41
C LYS A 57 -1.48 16.42 -9.03
N VAL A 58 -1.58 15.09 -8.95
CA VAL A 58 -1.85 14.36 -7.69
C VAL A 58 -0.64 13.58 -7.22
N ARG A 59 -0.51 13.41 -5.91
CA ARG A 59 0.54 12.60 -5.28
C ARG A 59 0.03 11.19 -5.04
N VAL A 60 0.88 10.19 -5.22
CA VAL A 60 0.57 8.79 -4.88
C VAL A 60 1.63 8.28 -3.92
N ASN A 61 1.21 7.77 -2.77
CA ASN A 61 2.11 7.27 -1.74
C ASN A 61 1.59 5.96 -1.15
N THR A 62 2.49 5.23 -0.51
CA THR A 62 2.15 4.03 0.25
C THR A 62 2.75 4.15 1.64
N ILE A 63 2.03 3.65 2.64
CA ILE A 63 2.42 3.74 4.05
C ILE A 63 2.38 2.35 4.65
N SER A 64 3.50 1.94 5.27
CA SER A 64 3.52 0.78 6.15
C SER A 64 2.97 1.20 7.51
N ALA A 65 1.71 0.84 7.79
CA ALA A 65 1.01 1.28 9.00
C ALA A 65 1.44 0.57 10.29
N GLY A 66 2.33 -0.43 10.19
CA GLY A 66 2.65 -1.32 11.29
C GLY A 66 1.57 -2.38 11.54
N PRO A 67 1.78 -3.27 12.53
CA PRO A 67 0.77 -4.25 12.92
C PRO A 67 -0.45 -3.54 13.53
N LEU A 68 -1.64 -3.93 13.08
CA LEU A 68 -2.91 -3.41 13.57
C LEU A 68 -3.90 -4.58 13.67
N GLY A 69 -4.57 -4.69 14.82
CA GLY A 69 -5.54 -5.76 15.16
C GLY A 69 -6.86 -5.67 14.39
N SER A 70 -6.79 -5.46 13.08
CA SER A 70 -7.93 -5.39 12.18
C SER A 70 -8.54 -6.77 11.93
N ARG A 71 -9.77 -6.80 11.42
CA ARG A 71 -10.42 -8.07 11.01
C ARG A 71 -9.57 -8.85 10.00
N ALA A 72 -8.94 -8.17 9.04
CA ALA A 72 -8.08 -8.82 8.05
C ALA A 72 -6.81 -9.42 8.67
N ALA A 73 -6.23 -8.71 9.65
CA ALA A 73 -5.04 -9.18 10.33
C ALA A 73 -5.33 -10.33 11.33
N ARG A 74 -6.51 -10.36 11.96
CA ARG A 74 -6.91 -11.51 12.78
C ARG A 74 -7.11 -12.78 11.95
N ALA A 75 -7.50 -12.66 10.68
CA ALA A 75 -7.67 -13.81 9.80
C ALA A 75 -6.36 -14.51 9.41
N ILE A 76 -5.20 -13.83 9.49
CA ILE A 76 -3.88 -14.45 9.29
C ILE A 76 -3.37 -15.18 10.53
N GLY A 77 -4.02 -15.01 11.70
CA GLY A 77 -3.89 -15.89 12.86
C GLY A 77 -2.79 -15.59 13.88
N PHE A 78 -1.77 -14.79 13.53
CA PHE A 78 -0.65 -14.47 14.44
C PHE A 78 -0.54 -12.98 14.77
N ILE A 79 -1.56 -12.17 14.46
CA ILE A 79 -1.51 -10.72 14.67
C ILE A 79 -1.37 -10.33 16.15
N ASP A 80 -1.95 -11.11 17.06
CA ASP A 80 -1.89 -10.81 18.49
C ASP A 80 -0.46 -10.97 19.06
N ASP A 81 0.42 -11.73 18.38
CA ASP A 81 1.85 -11.85 18.72
C ASP A 81 2.70 -10.71 18.14
N MET A 82 2.13 -9.88 17.25
CA MET A 82 2.83 -8.82 16.53
C MET A 82 2.54 -7.41 17.06
N ILE A 83 1.45 -7.23 17.80
CA ILE A 83 1.01 -5.95 18.40
C ILE A 83 1.63 -5.83 19.79
#